data_AF-A0A3D2L752-F1
#
_entry.id   AF-A0A3D2L752-F1
#
_cell.length_a   1.000
_cell.length_b   1.000
_cell.length_c   1.000
_cell.angle_alpha   90.00
_cell.angle_beta   90.00
_cell.angle_gamma   90.00
#
_symmetry.space_group_name_H-M   'P 1'
#
loop_
_entity.id
_entity.type
_entity.pdbx_description
1 polymer ?
#
loop_
_entity_poly.entity_id
_entity_poly.type
_entity_poly.pdbx_seq_one_letter_code
_entity_poly.pdbx_strand_id
1 'polypeptide(L)' 'MSALFSDEQLMIRDMARKFAEAQLLPHSEAWDRDSHFPVDVIKQAAELGFAGIYVSEEV' A
#
# COMPACT_ATOMS: atom_id res chain seq x y z
N MET A 1 4.76 -19.38 -6.40
CA MET A 1 3.90 -18.87 -5.30
C MET A 1 2.56 -18.28 -5.76
N SER A 2 2.29 -18.06 -7.06
CA SER A 2 1.00 -17.49 -7.51
C SER A 2 -0.21 -18.43 -7.37
N ALA A 3 0.00 -19.75 -7.41
CA ALA A 3 -1.10 -20.73 -7.41
C ALA A 3 -1.82 -20.91 -6.05
N LEU A 4 -1.40 -20.19 -5.01
CA LEU A 4 -1.98 -20.27 -3.65
C LEU A 4 -2.90 -19.09 -3.31
N PHE A 5 -3.03 -18.09 -4.19
CA PHE A 5 -3.81 -16.88 -3.95
C PHE A 5 -5.00 -16.81 -4.91
N SER A 6 -6.08 -16.18 -4.46
CA SER A 6 -7.19 -15.81 -5.35
C SER A 6 -6.76 -14.69 -6.32
N ASP A 7 -7.49 -14.54 -7.42
CA ASP A 7 -7.24 -13.47 -8.39
C ASP A 7 -7.33 -12.08 -7.73
N GLU A 8 -8.28 -11.90 -6.82
CA GLU A 8 -8.43 -10.67 -6.02
C GLU A 8 -7.18 -10.40 -5.15
N GLN A 9 -6.68 -11.40 -4.44
CA GLN A 9 -5.47 -11.27 -3.63
C GLN A 9 -4.25 -10.94 -4.48
N LEU A 10 -4.15 -11.52 -5.69
CA LEU A 10 -3.08 -11.20 -6.63
C LEU A 10 -3.18 -9.75 -7.12
N MET A 11 -4.38 -9.28 -7.45
CA MET A 11 -4.63 -7.90 -7.88
C MET A 11 -4.28 -6.89 -6.78
N ILE A 12 -4.74 -7.13 -5.55
CA ILE A 12 -4.41 -6.29 -4.38
C ILE A 12 -2.89 -6.24 -4.16
N ARG A 13 -2.22 -7.40 -4.19
CA ARG A 13 -0.76 -7.47 -4.03
C ARG A 13 -0.03 -6.66 -5.10
N ASP A 14 -0.45 -6.79 -6.36
CA ASP A 14 0.20 -6.12 -7.48
C ASP A 14 -0.03 -4.60 -7.44
N MET A 15 -1.21 -4.15 -7.00
CA MET A 15 -1.49 -2.74 -6.73
C MET A 15 -0.60 -2.20 -5.60
N ALA A 16 -0.51 -2.93 -4.49
CA ALA A 16 0.31 -2.53 -3.34
C ALA A 16 1.80 -2.44 -3.72
N ARG A 17 2.29 -3.41 -4.51
CA ARG A 17 3.67 -3.39 -5.01
C ARG A 17 3.95 -2.16 -5.85
N LYS A 18 3.10 -1.87 -6.84
CA LYS A 18 3.27 -0.69 -7.71
C LYS A 18 3.25 0.61 -6.92
N PHE A 19 2.34 0.74 -5.96
CA PHE A 19 2.29 1.91 -5.09
C PHE A 19 3.56 2.04 -4.25
N ALA A 20 4.03 0.96 -3.62
CA ALA A 20 5.24 0.98 -2.80
C ALA A 20 6.49 1.34 -3.62
N GLU A 21 6.65 0.76 -4.81
CA GLU A 21 7.77 1.07 -5.71
C GLU A 21 7.75 2.53 -6.19
N ALA A 22 6.57 3.09 -6.43
CA ALA A 22 6.43 4.46 -6.94
C ALA A 22 6.51 5.53 -5.84
N GLN A 23 5.90 5.29 -4.67
CA GLN A 23 5.65 6.32 -3.66
C GLN A 23 6.48 6.13 -2.38
N LEU A 24 6.87 4.90 -2.03
CA LEU A 24 7.61 4.63 -0.79
C LEU A 24 9.11 4.44 -1.05
N LEU A 25 9.45 3.61 -2.03
CA LEU A 25 10.83 3.22 -2.32
C LEU A 25 11.77 4.39 -2.60
N PRO A 26 11.39 5.45 -3.34
CA PRO A 26 12.30 6.55 -3.63
C PRO A 26 12.70 7.39 -2.40
N HIS A 27 11.94 7.28 -1.31
CA HIS A 27 12.08 8.17 -0.15
C HIS A 27 12.38 7.42 1.16
N SER A 28 12.25 6.09 1.17
CA SER A 28 12.29 5.26 2.38
C SER A 28 13.56 5.44 3.22
N GLU A 29 14.74 5.49 2.60
CA GLU A 29 16.02 5.68 3.29
C GLU A 29 16.09 7.04 4.01
N ALA A 30 15.61 8.11 3.35
CA ALA A 30 15.61 9.44 3.94
C ALA A 30 14.62 9.52 5.11
N TRP A 31 13.43 8.95 4.96
CA TRP A 31 12.43 8.95 6.02
C TRP A 31 12.86 8.17 7.25
N ASP A 32 13.51 7.02 7.06
CA ASP A 32 14.06 6.22 8.17
C ASP A 32 15.11 7.01 8.96
N ARG A 33 16.12 7.54 8.26
CA ARG A 33 17.19 8.36 8.87
C ARG A 33 16.64 9.55 9.65
N ASP A 34 15.63 10.22 9.10
CA ASP A 34 15.10 11.46 9.66
C ASP A 34 13.93 11.22 10.63
N SER A 35 13.58 9.95 10.92
CA SER A 35 12.40 9.56 11.71
C SER A 35 11.11 10.25 11.23
N HIS A 36 10.98 10.40 9.91
CA HIS A 36 9.88 11.09 9.28
C HIS A 36 8.71 10.14 9.03
N PHE A 37 7.50 10.56 9.42
CA PHE A 37 6.27 9.86 9.09
C PHE A 37 5.54 10.56 7.92
N PRO A 38 5.47 9.94 6.73
CA PRO A 38 4.95 10.57 5.52
C PRO A 38 3.41 10.51 5.46
N VAL A 39 2.76 11.40 6.23
CA VAL A 39 1.28 11.43 6.37
C VAL A 39 0.55 11.53 5.03
N ASP A 40 1.08 12.31 4.10
CA ASP A 40 0.53 12.51 2.76
C ASP A 40 0.56 11.23 1.93
N VAL A 41 1.66 10.48 1.98
CA VAL A 41 1.78 9.21 1.26
C VAL A 41 0.90 8.13 1.89
N ILE A 42 0.77 8.11 3.23
CA ILE A 42 -0.16 7.21 3.92
C ILE A 42 -1.62 7.54 3.54
N LYS A 43 -1.99 8.82 3.39
CA LYS A 43 -3.32 9.21 2.89
C LYS A 43 -3.57 8.70 1.48
N GLN A 44 -2.60 8.81 0.57
CA GLN A 44 -2.72 8.26 -0.79
C GLN A 44 -2.93 6.73 -0.78
N ALA A 45 -2.22 6.01 0.11
CA ALA A 45 -2.45 4.57 0.27
C ALA A 45 -3.87 4.27 0.78
N ALA A 46 -4.40 5.09 1.69
CA ALA A 46 -5.77 4.96 2.19
C ALA A 46 -6.82 5.21 1.10
N GLU A 47 -6.61 6.17 0.21
CA GLU A 47 -7.48 6.44 -0.95
C GLU A 47 -7.52 5.26 -1.94
N LEU A 48 -6.47 4.44 -1.99
CA LEU A 48 -6.44 3.17 -2.74
C LEU A 48 -7.15 2.01 -2.02
N GLY A 49 -7.78 2.26 -0.87
CA GLY A 49 -8.49 1.26 -0.08
C GLY A 49 -7.62 0.45 0.88
N PHE A 50 -6.30 0.67 0.92
CA PHE A 50 -5.41 -0.14 1.76
C PHE A 50 -5.63 0.03 3.26
N ALA A 51 -6.25 1.15 3.68
CA ALA A 51 -6.58 1.40 5.09
C ALA A 51 -7.89 0.74 5.55
N GLY A 52 -8.68 0.17 4.63
CA GLY A 52 -10.00 -0.40 4.89
C GLY A 52 -10.19 -1.81 4.33
N ILE A 53 -9.11 -2.52 4.01
CA ILE A 53 -9.13 -3.76 3.22
C ILE A 53 -10.00 -4.90 3.78
N TYR A 54 -10.39 -4.84 5.06
CA TYR A 54 -11.26 -5.82 5.73
C TYR A 54 -12.55 -5.21 6.27
N VAL A 55 -12.84 -3.96 5.88
CA VAL A 55 -14.06 -3.24 6.25
C VAL A 55 -15.04 -3.37 5.07
N SER A 56 -16.29 -3.73 5.37
CA SER A 56 -17.34 -3.80 4.35
C SER A 56 -17.60 -2.42 3.73
N GLU A 57 -17.92 -2.38 2.44
CA GLU A 57 -18.32 -1.13 1.77
C GLU A 57 -19.74 -0.68 2.14
N GLU A 58 -20.58 -1.59 2.67
CA GLU A 58 -22.02 -1.38 2.92
C GLU A 58 -22.38 -1.02 4.38
N VAL A 59 -21.50 -0.33 5.12
CA VAL A 59 -21.79 0.10 6.51
C VAL A 59 -22.73 1.30 6.56
#